data_AF-A0A964LK11-F1
#
_entry.id   AF-A0A964LK11-F1
#
_cell.length_a   1.000
_cell.length_b   1.000
_cell.length_c   1.000
_cell.angle_alpha   90.00
_cell.angle_beta   90.00
_cell.angle_gamma   90.00
#
_symmetry.space_group_name_H-M   'P 1'
#
loop_
_entity.id
_entity.type
_entity.pdbx_description
1 polymer ?
#
loop_
_entity_poly.entity_id
_entity_poly.type
_entity_poly.pdbx_seq_one_letter_code
_entity_poly.pdbx_strand_id
1 'polypeptide(L)'
;MLDLFPVRKPSSIRRAPAPTQARSSETLRRTGSKSYQGHRDQLMAVHGPVCAYCGLSFPGEEITLDHVQPRKGKVAYDRADNLVLACKSCNAAKADMPFLGFLLARRARGVFLLHYGEHLSDGIKQTVRGLVEKPL
;
A
#
# COMPACT_ATOMS: atom_id res chain seq x y z
N MET A 1 -44.35 -78.86 2.36
CA MET A 1 -42.97 -78.75 1.84
C MET A 1 -42.93 -77.52 0.96
N LEU A 2 -42.71 -76.34 1.55
CA LEU A 2 -42.60 -75.08 0.83
C LEU A 2 -41.23 -74.49 1.17
N ASP A 3 -40.36 -74.58 0.18
CA ASP A 3 -39.00 -74.10 0.20
C ASP A 3 -38.91 -72.74 -0.50
N LEU A 4 -38.12 -71.86 0.12
CA LEU A 4 -37.31 -70.78 -0.44
C LEU A 4 -38.00 -69.61 -1.20
N PHE A 5 -37.77 -68.36 -0.77
CA PHE A 5 -36.61 -67.53 -1.16
C PHE A 5 -36.65 -66.16 -0.40
N PRO A 6 -35.50 -65.51 -0.15
CA PRO A 6 -35.37 -64.38 0.78
C PRO A 6 -35.73 -63.02 0.15
N VAL A 7 -36.49 -62.21 0.90
CA VAL A 7 -36.75 -60.80 0.56
C VAL A 7 -35.54 -59.93 0.94
N ARG A 8 -34.96 -59.26 -0.05
CA ARG A 8 -33.83 -58.33 0.08
C ARG A 8 -34.24 -57.03 0.78
N LYS A 9 -33.41 -56.55 1.71
CA LYS A 9 -33.53 -55.24 2.37
C LYS A 9 -33.15 -54.11 1.41
N PRO A 10 -33.92 -53.01 1.29
CA PRO A 10 -33.41 -51.81 0.66
C PRO A 10 -32.46 -51.06 1.61
N SER A 11 -31.26 -50.81 1.10
CA SER A 11 -30.16 -50.06 1.70
C SER A 11 -30.53 -48.59 1.96
N SER A 12 -30.11 -48.07 3.11
CA SER A 12 -30.18 -46.66 3.47
C SER A 12 -29.54 -45.77 2.40
N ILE A 13 -30.34 -44.94 1.74
CA ILE A 13 -29.83 -43.87 0.88
C ILE A 13 -29.29 -42.77 1.80
N ARG A 14 -27.96 -42.73 1.97
CA ARG A 14 -27.27 -41.57 2.52
C ARG A 14 -27.34 -40.46 1.47
N ARG A 15 -28.00 -39.34 1.78
CA ARG A 15 -27.94 -38.12 0.95
C ARG A 15 -26.52 -37.56 1.01
N ALA A 16 -25.87 -37.44 -0.15
CA ALA A 16 -24.63 -36.70 -0.30
C ALA A 16 -24.89 -35.18 -0.17
N PRO A 17 -23.97 -34.39 0.42
CA PRO A 17 -24.07 -32.94 0.39
C PRO A 17 -23.74 -32.40 -1.00
N ALA A 18 -24.42 -31.33 -1.40
CA ALA A 18 -24.24 -30.63 -2.67
C ALA A 18 -22.81 -30.08 -2.85
N PRO A 19 -22.31 -29.95 -4.09
CA PRO A 19 -20.97 -29.40 -4.33
C PRO A 19 -20.96 -27.91 -3.97
N THR A 20 -20.22 -27.56 -2.92
CA THR A 20 -19.87 -26.18 -2.61
C THR A 20 -18.88 -25.72 -3.68
N GLN A 21 -19.36 -25.00 -4.69
CA GLN A 21 -18.48 -24.31 -5.63
C GLN A 21 -17.71 -23.26 -4.83
N ALA A 22 -16.45 -23.59 -4.51
CA ALA A 22 -15.47 -22.63 -4.04
C ALA A 22 -15.32 -21.57 -5.13
N ARG A 23 -15.96 -20.41 -4.93
CA ARG A 23 -15.68 -19.23 -5.74
C ARG A 23 -14.24 -18.84 -5.45
N SER A 24 -13.33 -19.16 -6.36
CA SER A 24 -11.99 -18.60 -6.35
C SER A 24 -12.14 -17.09 -6.30
N SER A 25 -11.66 -16.50 -5.20
CA SER A 25 -11.57 -15.06 -4.99
C SER A 25 -10.47 -14.47 -5.87
N GLU A 26 -10.61 -14.65 -7.19
CA GLU A 26 -9.86 -13.89 -8.18
C GLU A 26 -10.47 -12.50 -8.23
N THR A 27 -10.21 -11.78 -7.14
CA THR A 27 -10.55 -10.40 -6.92
C THR A 27 -9.83 -9.58 -7.99
N LEU A 28 -10.61 -9.16 -8.99
CA LEU A 28 -10.44 -7.98 -9.82
C LEU A 28 -9.12 -7.24 -9.53
N ARG A 29 -8.03 -7.64 -10.19
CA ARG A 29 -6.76 -6.90 -10.13
C ARG A 29 -7.01 -5.51 -10.69
N ARG A 30 -7.32 -4.55 -9.80
CA ARG A 30 -7.48 -3.12 -10.09
C ARG A 30 -6.32 -2.67 -10.96
N THR A 31 -6.63 -2.16 -12.15
CA THR A 31 -5.69 -1.55 -13.09
C THR A 31 -4.75 -0.51 -12.44
N GLY A 32 -5.13 0.06 -11.29
CA GLY A 32 -4.29 0.96 -10.50
C GLY A 32 -3.04 0.32 -9.85
N SER A 33 -3.02 -0.98 -9.56
CA SER A 33 -1.88 -1.58 -8.82
C SER A 33 -0.60 -1.64 -9.66
N LYS A 34 -0.72 -1.82 -10.98
CA LYS A 34 0.43 -1.85 -11.89
C LYS A 34 1.08 -0.46 -12.00
N SER A 35 0.26 0.60 -11.98
CA SER A 35 0.76 1.99 -12.01
C SER A 35 1.50 2.37 -10.73
N TYR A 36 0.96 1.99 -9.56
CA TYR A 36 1.62 2.23 -8.26
C TYR A 36 2.94 1.46 -8.12
N GLN A 37 2.95 0.17 -8.47
CA GLN A 37 4.17 -0.62 -8.41
C GLN A 37 5.23 -0.08 -9.39
N GLY A 38 4.83 0.25 -10.63
CA GLY A 38 5.74 0.83 -11.61
C GLY A 38 6.35 2.16 -11.16
N HIS A 39 5.55 3.04 -10.53
CA HIS A 39 6.08 4.28 -9.98
C HIS A 39 7.04 4.04 -8.80
N ARG A 40 6.72 3.09 -7.92
CA ARG A 40 7.62 2.69 -6.83
C ARG A 40 8.96 2.20 -7.38
N ASP A 41 8.93 1.33 -8.37
CA ASP A 41 10.13 0.75 -8.97
C ASP A 41 10.95 1.83 -9.68
N GLN A 42 10.31 2.78 -10.35
CA GLN A 42 10.96 3.96 -10.92
C GLN A 42 11.66 4.82 -9.85
N LEU A 43 10.98 5.14 -8.75
CA LEU A 43 11.61 5.87 -7.65
C LEU A 43 12.75 5.09 -7.00
N MET A 44 12.60 3.76 -6.85
CA MET A 44 13.68 2.90 -6.33
C MET A 44 14.89 2.87 -7.27
N ALA A 45 14.69 2.92 -8.58
CA ALA A 45 15.78 2.98 -9.55
C ALA A 45 16.54 4.32 -9.48
N VAL A 46 15.85 5.43 -9.20
CA VAL A 46 16.45 6.77 -9.12
C VAL A 46 17.15 6.99 -7.77
N HIS A 47 16.50 6.65 -6.66
CA HIS A 47 16.95 7.02 -5.32
C HIS A 47 17.49 5.84 -4.49
N GLY A 48 17.37 4.60 -4.99
CA GLY A 48 17.60 3.41 -4.19
C GLY A 48 16.49 3.18 -3.15
N PRO A 49 16.67 2.20 -2.24
CA PRO A 49 15.70 1.90 -1.19
C PRO A 49 15.82 2.85 0.01
N VAL A 50 15.82 4.16 -0.25
CA VAL A 50 15.98 5.20 0.79
C VAL A 50 14.63 5.82 1.14
N CYS A 51 14.37 5.96 2.43
CA CYS A 51 13.16 6.60 2.93
C CYS A 51 13.26 8.13 2.80
N ALA A 52 12.30 8.74 2.10
CA ALA A 52 12.23 10.19 1.91
C ALA A 52 11.98 10.98 3.21
N TYR A 53 11.58 10.33 4.30
CA TYR A 53 11.37 10.99 5.59
C TYR A 53 12.57 10.89 6.52
N CYS A 54 13.17 9.71 6.70
CA CYS A 54 14.28 9.56 7.64
C CYS A 54 15.67 9.57 6.98
N GLY A 55 15.75 9.47 5.66
CA GLY A 55 17.00 9.42 4.90
C GLY A 55 17.78 8.12 5.05
N LEU A 56 17.25 7.11 5.74
CA LEU A 56 17.90 5.82 5.92
C LEU A 56 17.54 4.85 4.79
N SER A 57 18.47 3.95 4.46
CA SER A 57 18.27 2.86 3.51
C SER A 57 17.67 1.63 4.21
N PHE A 58 16.78 0.91 3.52
CA PHE A 58 16.13 -0.30 4.02
C PHE A 58 16.16 -1.42 2.97
N PRO A 59 15.82 -2.66 3.32
CA PRO A 59 15.47 -3.68 2.33
C PRO A 59 14.30 -3.20 1.45
N GLY A 60 14.31 -3.58 0.16
CA GLY A 60 13.28 -3.15 -0.77
C GLY A 60 11.86 -3.45 -0.28
N GLU A 61 11.61 -4.64 0.26
CA GLU A 61 10.31 -5.05 0.83
C GLU A 61 9.81 -4.21 2.04
N GLU A 62 10.69 -3.43 2.66
CA GLU A 62 10.34 -2.50 3.73
C GLU A 62 10.06 -1.09 3.23
N ILE A 63 10.40 -0.81 1.97
CA ILE A 63 10.08 0.46 1.30
C ILE A 63 8.71 0.36 0.65
N THR A 64 7.85 1.28 1.05
CA THR A 64 6.48 1.46 0.57
C THR A 64 6.34 2.80 -0.15
N LEU A 65 5.21 3.03 -0.82
CA LEU A 65 4.82 4.37 -1.26
C LEU A 65 3.92 5.01 -0.19
N ASP A 66 4.22 6.25 0.17
CA ASP A 66 3.37 7.08 1.02
C ASP A 66 2.88 8.32 0.26
N HIS A 67 1.62 8.68 0.50
CA HIS A 67 1.03 9.92 0.03
C HIS A 67 1.50 11.06 0.91
N VAL A 68 2.31 11.97 0.38
CA VAL A 68 2.81 13.12 1.16
C VAL A 68 1.63 13.89 1.74
N GLN A 69 0.69 14.33 0.90
CA GLN A 69 -0.59 14.90 1.35
C GLN A 69 -1.65 13.80 1.54
N PRO A 70 -2.35 13.73 2.70
CA PRO A 70 -3.32 12.68 2.99
C PRO A 70 -4.48 12.60 1.99
N ARG A 71 -4.98 11.38 1.77
CA ARG A 71 -6.14 11.12 0.91
C ARG A 71 -7.43 11.56 1.61
N LYS A 72 -7.90 12.79 1.38
CA LYS A 72 -9.26 13.22 1.82
C LYS A 72 -10.39 12.64 0.95
N GLY A 73 -10.33 11.34 0.61
CA GLY A 73 -11.30 10.67 -0.26
C GLY A 73 -11.28 11.11 -1.74
N LYS A 74 -10.27 11.88 -2.16
CA LYS A 74 -10.15 12.38 -3.54
C LYS A 74 -9.09 11.60 -4.31
N VAL A 75 -9.45 11.15 -5.52
CA VAL A 75 -8.53 10.50 -6.48
C VAL A 75 -7.38 11.40 -6.93
N ALA A 76 -7.54 12.73 -6.84
CA ALA A 76 -6.51 13.69 -7.24
C ALA A 76 -5.21 13.57 -6.45
N TYR A 77 -5.23 12.98 -5.25
CA TYR A 77 -4.03 12.77 -4.43
C TYR A 77 -3.24 11.51 -4.81
N ASP A 78 -3.79 10.64 -5.66
CA ASP A 78 -3.15 9.39 -6.12
C ASP A 78 -2.14 9.60 -7.25
N ARG A 79 -1.72 10.85 -7.47
CA ARG A 79 -0.77 11.23 -8.51
C ARG A 79 0.66 10.97 -8.06
N ALA A 80 1.54 10.67 -9.03
CA ALA A 80 2.96 10.44 -8.81
C ALA A 80 3.65 11.62 -8.09
N ASP A 81 3.23 12.86 -8.39
CA ASP A 81 3.74 14.10 -7.78
C ASP A 81 3.32 14.33 -6.31
N ASN A 82 2.66 13.33 -5.70
CA ASN A 82 2.30 13.28 -4.27
C ASN A 82 2.76 11.97 -3.59
N LEU A 83 3.51 11.11 -4.26
CA LEU A 83 3.96 9.82 -3.73
C LEU A 83 5.46 9.80 -3.50
N VAL A 84 5.93 9.26 -2.38
CA VAL A 84 7.36 9.09 -2.07
C VAL A 84 7.67 7.71 -1.51
N LEU A 85 8.94 7.30 -1.63
CA LEU A 85 9.43 6.11 -0.92
C LEU A 85 9.48 6.38 0.58
N ALA A 86 8.85 5.51 1.36
CA ALA A 86 8.83 5.58 2.82
C ALA A 86 9.04 4.19 3.43
N CYS A 87 9.89 4.10 4.45
CA CYS A 87 9.97 2.88 5.25
C CYS A 87 8.67 2.66 6.03
N LYS A 88 8.37 1.40 6.35
CA LYS A 88 7.15 1.01 7.10
C LYS A 88 6.97 1.82 8.39
N SER A 89 8.04 2.08 9.14
CA SER A 89 7.96 2.83 10.41
C SER A 89 7.58 4.30 10.21
N CYS A 90 8.20 5.00 9.26
CA CYS A 90 7.85 6.39 8.98
C CYS A 90 6.45 6.50 8.37
N ASN A 91 6.10 5.59 7.46
CA ASN A 91 4.78 5.55 6.84
C ASN A 91 3.68 5.34 7.90
N ALA A 92 3.85 4.35 8.79
CA ALA A 92 2.92 4.10 9.89
C ALA A 92 2.87 5.27 10.91
N ALA A 93 4.00 5.89 11.22
CA ALA A 93 4.04 7.03 12.14
C ALA A 93 3.37 8.28 11.56
N LYS A 94 3.43 8.47 10.23
CA LYS A 94 2.71 9.54 9.56
C LYS A 94 1.22 9.22 9.47
N ALA A 95 0.85 8.04 8.98
CA ALA A 95 -0.54 7.64 8.76
C ALA A 95 -1.35 8.78 8.11
N ASP A 96 -2.48 9.16 8.72
CA ASP A 96 -3.35 10.25 8.26
C ASP A 96 -2.95 11.64 8.82
N MET A 97 -1.83 11.74 9.53
CA MET A 97 -1.33 13.02 10.06
C MET A 97 -1.10 14.01 8.91
N PRO A 98 -1.50 15.28 9.08
CA PRO A 98 -1.11 16.33 8.15
C PRO A 98 0.40 16.36 7.99
N PHE A 99 0.87 16.27 6.75
CA PHE A 99 2.29 16.10 6.44
C PHE A 99 3.17 17.19 7.06
N LEU A 100 2.69 18.43 7.09
CA LEU A 100 3.42 19.53 7.70
C LEU A 100 3.69 19.30 9.19
N GLY A 101 2.71 18.75 9.93
CA GLY A 101 2.90 18.38 11.34
C GLY A 101 3.92 17.26 11.50
N PHE A 102 3.89 16.27 10.60
CA PHE A 102 4.87 15.18 10.60
C PHE A 102 6.30 15.69 10.32
N LEU A 103 6.47 16.65 9.41
CA LEU A 103 7.76 17.26 9.11
C LEU A 103 8.26 18.15 10.26
N LEU A 104 7.37 18.92 10.89
CA LEU A 104 7.69 19.79 12.01
C LEU A 104 8.23 19.03 13.23
N ALA A 105 7.71 17.83 13.49
CA ALA A 105 8.17 16.97 14.58
C ALA A 105 9.66 16.57 14.45
N ARG A 106 10.22 16.58 13.24
CA ARG A 106 11.66 16.40 13.00
C ARG A 106 12.06 17.11 11.72
N ARG A 107 12.55 18.35 11.81
CA ARG A 107 12.88 19.21 10.65
C ARG A 107 13.73 18.54 9.58
N ALA A 108 14.66 17.64 9.95
CA ALA A 108 15.46 16.86 9.00
C ALA A 108 14.60 16.10 7.97
N ARG A 109 13.36 15.70 8.32
CA ARG A 109 12.40 15.10 7.39
C ARG A 109 12.11 16.00 6.20
N GLY A 110 12.03 17.32 6.39
CA GLY A 110 11.81 18.27 5.31
C GLY A 110 12.99 18.31 4.33
N VAL A 111 14.22 18.24 4.84
CA VAL A 111 15.45 18.19 4.02
C VAL A 111 15.46 16.93 3.16
N PHE A 112 15.24 15.76 3.77
CA PHE A 112 15.19 14.50 3.05
C PHE A 112 14.03 14.44 2.05
N LEU A 113 12.87 14.99 2.40
CA LEU A 113 11.72 15.02 1.51
C LEU A 113 11.98 15.86 0.26
N LEU A 114 12.69 16.98 0.39
CA LEU A 114 13.10 17.79 -0.77
C LEU A 114 14.12 17.08 -1.65
N HIS A 115 15.01 16.29 -1.05
CA HIS A 115 16.06 15.58 -1.78
C HIS A 115 15.53 14.34 -2.51
N TYR A 116 14.78 13.48 -1.82
CA TYR A 116 14.23 12.22 -2.37
C TYR A 116 12.84 12.37 -2.99
N GLY A 117 12.31 13.59 -3.02
CA GLY A 117 10.99 13.94 -3.56
C GLY A 117 11.08 15.05 -4.60
N GLU A 118 12.14 15.10 -5.41
CA GLU A 118 12.33 16.12 -6.44
C GLU A 118 11.16 16.18 -7.45
N HIS A 119 10.55 15.02 -7.71
CA HIS A 119 9.39 14.84 -8.60
C HIS A 119 8.06 15.32 -7.98
N LEU A 120 8.04 15.69 -6.70
CA LEU A 120 6.83 16.20 -6.06
C LEU A 120 6.39 17.52 -6.69
N SER A 121 5.09 17.79 -6.57
CA SER A 121 4.51 19.04 -7.07
C SER A 121 5.21 20.27 -6.48
N ASP A 122 5.26 21.35 -7.26
CA ASP A 122 5.91 22.60 -6.82
C ASP A 122 5.26 23.18 -5.57
N GLY A 123 3.95 23.01 -5.39
CA GLY A 123 3.25 23.44 -4.18
C GLY A 123 3.74 22.71 -2.92
N ILE A 124 4.00 21.40 -3.00
CA ILE A 124 4.59 20.65 -1.89
C ILE A 124 6.01 21.14 -1.65
N LYS A 125 6.85 21.20 -2.69
CA LYS A 125 8.26 21.62 -2.55
C LYS A 125 8.38 23.03 -1.97
N GLN A 126 7.57 23.99 -2.42
CA GLN A 126 7.58 25.36 -1.91
C GLN A 126 7.16 25.42 -0.43
N THR A 127 6.14 24.65 -0.05
CA THR A 127 5.71 24.55 1.35
C THR A 127 6.83 23.99 2.24
N VAL A 128 7.53 22.95 1.79
CA VAL A 128 8.61 22.32 2.56
C VAL A 128 9.85 23.21 2.63
N ARG A 129 10.23 23.90 1.55
CA ARG A 129 11.33 24.89 1.58
C ARG A 129 11.09 25.98 2.61
N GLY A 130 9.88 26.56 2.62
CA GLY A 130 9.49 27.57 3.61
C GLY A 130 9.52 27.06 5.06
N LEU A 131 9.45 25.74 5.29
CA LEU A 131 9.63 25.14 6.61
C LEU A 131 11.12 24.99 6.99
N VAL A 132 11.94 24.53 6.04
CA VAL A 132 13.35 24.21 6.28
C VAL A 132 14.22 25.46 6.37
N GLU A 133 13.90 26.50 5.58
CA GLU A 133 14.73 27.70 5.42
C GLU A 133 14.48 28.78 6.48
N LYS A 134 13.36 28.74 7.22
CA LYS A 134 13.05 29.72 8.26
C LYS A 134 13.84 29.45 9.56
N PRO A 135 14.64 30.41 10.05
CA PRO A 135 15.21 30.37 11.40
C PRO A 135 14.08 30.29 12.45
N LEU A 136 14.34 29.63 13.58
CA LEU A 136 13.41 29.54 14.72
C LEU A 136 13.23 30.89 15.41
#